data_AF-A0A7C7ATW3-F1
#
_entry.id   AF-A0A7C7ATW3-F1
#
_cell.length_a   1.000
_cell.length_b   1.000
_cell.length_c   1.000
_cell.angle_alpha   90.00
_cell.angle_beta   90.00
_cell.angle_gamma   90.00
#
_symmetry.space_group_name_H-M   'P 1'
#
loop_
_entity.id
_entity.type
_entity.pdbx_description
1 polymer ?
#
loop_
_entity_poly.entity_id
_entity_poly.type
_entity_poly.pdbx_seq_one_letter_code
_entity_poly.pdbx_strand_id
1 'polypeptide(L)'
;MNREGSETLKVKCKLNHGDRHYYPGNKIVFTVEIKNDSPVPAQDLLYHQSFPDVITGKDEAGFSVRAEGGRVIQRKGAVIVVFDEIPAHASVRLQITGRIGR
;
A
#
# COMPACT_ATOMS: atom_id res chain seq x y z
N MET A 1 -34.82 -14.79 -4.74
CA MET A 1 -34.50 -13.36 -4.84
C MET A 1 -33.06 -13.19 -4.39
N ASN A 2 -32.10 -13.45 -5.27
CA ASN A 2 -30.67 -13.42 -4.95
C ASN A 2 -30.21 -11.95 -4.96
N ARG A 3 -29.85 -11.41 -3.79
CA ARG A 3 -29.08 -10.18 -3.73
C ARG A 3 -27.62 -10.60 -3.92
N GLU A 4 -27.11 -10.47 -5.13
CA GLU A 4 -25.67 -10.48 -5.40
C GLU A 4 -25.06 -9.26 -4.70
N GLY A 5 -24.76 -9.41 -3.41
CA GLY A 5 -23.81 -8.55 -2.74
C GLY A 5 -22.46 -8.86 -3.36
N SER A 6 -21.99 -8.00 -4.27
CA SER A 6 -20.70 -8.12 -4.94
C SER A 6 -19.58 -8.42 -3.92
N GLU A 7 -19.19 -9.70 -3.82
CA GLU A 7 -18.09 -10.15 -2.97
C GLU A 7 -16.77 -9.72 -3.61
N THR A 8 -16.07 -8.75 -3.00
CA THR A 8 -14.92 -8.10 -3.63
C THR A 8 -13.82 -7.80 -2.63
N LEU A 9 -12.57 -7.94 -3.05
CA LEU A 9 -11.44 -7.32 -2.39
C LEU A 9 -11.46 -5.81 -2.68
N LYS A 10 -11.35 -4.99 -1.63
CA LYS A 10 -11.29 -3.53 -1.77
C LYS A 10 -9.93 -3.02 -1.35
N VAL A 11 -9.29 -2.27 -2.24
CA VAL A 11 -8.03 -1.57 -1.96
C VAL A 11 -8.33 -0.09 -1.82
N LYS A 12 -8.00 0.48 -0.66
CA LYS A 12 -8.13 1.91 -0.39
C LYS A 12 -6.76 2.50 -0.10
N CYS A 13 -6.30 3.37 -0.99
CA CYS A 13 -5.08 4.13 -0.80
C CYS A 13 -5.44 5.53 -0.28
N LYS A 14 -4.78 5.98 0.78
CA LYS A 14 -4.91 7.33 1.33
C LYS A 14 -3.53 7.96 1.46
N LEU A 15 -3.34 9.10 0.80
CA LEU A 15 -2.13 9.90 0.95
C LEU A 15 -2.33 10.88 2.11
N ASN A 16 -1.46 10.82 3.12
CA ASN A 16 -1.44 11.76 4.21
C ASN A 16 -0.22 12.68 4.03
N HIS A 17 -0.43 13.79 3.32
CA HIS A 17 0.50 14.92 3.32
C HIS A 17 -0.20 16.05 4.08
N GLY A 18 0.39 16.52 5.18
CA GLY A 18 -0.24 17.47 6.12
C GLY A 18 -0.58 18.84 5.51
N ASP A 19 -0.11 19.11 4.29
CA ASP A 19 -0.41 20.28 3.46
C ASP A 19 -0.63 19.80 2.00
N ARG A 20 -1.41 20.51 1.18
CA ARG A 20 -1.61 20.15 -0.25
C ARG A 20 -0.42 20.50 -1.14
N HIS A 21 0.59 21.19 -0.60
CA HIS A 21 1.79 21.60 -1.30
C HIS A 21 2.89 20.55 -1.19
N TYR A 22 3.58 20.27 -2.30
CA TYR A 22 4.74 19.39 -2.34
C TYR A 22 6.01 20.24 -2.26
N TYR A 23 6.80 20.08 -1.19
CA TYR A 23 8.07 20.77 -1.06
C TYR A 23 9.23 19.79 -1.24
N PRO A 24 10.27 20.15 -2.01
CA PRO A 24 11.46 19.33 -2.15
C PRO A 24 12.05 18.93 -0.79
N GLY A 25 12.42 17.67 -0.63
CA GLY A 25 12.95 17.10 0.62
C GLY A 25 11.92 16.74 1.70
N ASN A 26 10.64 17.13 1.55
CA ASN A 26 9.63 16.81 2.55
C ASN A 26 9.32 15.31 2.60
N LYS A 27 9.07 14.82 3.81
CA LYS A 27 8.61 13.45 4.05
C LYS A 27 7.17 13.29 3.56
N ILE A 28 6.93 12.24 2.79
CA ILE A 28 5.59 11.84 2.36
C ILE A 28 5.24 10.46 2.92
N VAL A 29 3.99 10.29 3.36
CA VAL A 29 3.50 9.03 3.93
C VAL A 29 2.21 8.62 3.20
N PHE A 30 2.27 7.46 2.57
CA PHE A 30 1.12 6.78 2.01
C PHE A 30 0.65 5.72 3.00
N THR A 31 -0.66 5.70 3.26
CA THR A 31 -1.33 4.65 4.01
C THR A 31 -2.23 3.88 3.05
N VAL A 32 -1.97 2.60 2.90
CA VAL A 32 -2.80 1.70 2.08
C VAL A 32 -3.53 0.76 3.03
N GLU A 33 -4.82 0.62 2.84
CA GLU A 33 -5.66 -0.35 3.56
C GLU A 33 -6.24 -1.30 2.52
N ILE A 34 -5.98 -2.59 2.69
CA ILE A 34 -6.53 -3.65 1.86
C ILE A 34 -7.52 -4.42 2.73
N LYS A 35 -8.78 -4.47 2.30
CA LYS A 35 -9.85 -5.15 3.02
C LYS A 35 -10.44 -6.27 2.19
N ASN A 36 -10.48 -7.47 2.77
CA ASN A 36 -11.23 -8.58 2.23
C ASN A 36 -12.68 -8.49 2.74
N ASP A 37 -13.60 -8.00 1.92
CA ASP A 37 -15.02 -7.92 2.29
C ASP A 37 -15.79 -9.23 1.99
N SER A 38 -15.11 -10.24 1.46
CA SER A 38 -15.73 -11.53 1.14
C SER A 38 -15.78 -12.48 2.36
N PRO A 39 -16.67 -13.49 2.32
CA PRO A 39 -16.75 -14.52 3.37
C PRO A 39 -15.65 -15.60 3.26
N VAL A 40 -14.77 -15.52 2.27
CA VAL A 40 -13.69 -16.50 2.01
C VAL A 40 -12.33 -15.84 2.19
N PRO A 41 -11.30 -16.53 2.74
CA PRO A 41 -9.95 -15.98 2.77
C PRO A 41 -9.43 -15.67 1.36
N ALA A 42 -8.81 -14.51 1.20
CA ALA A 42 -8.12 -14.16 -0.03
C ALA A 42 -6.68 -14.68 0.09
N GLN A 43 -6.21 -15.47 -0.88
CA GLN A 43 -4.88 -16.10 -0.85
C GLN A 43 -4.00 -15.61 -2.01
N ASP A 44 -2.68 -15.73 -1.83
CA ASP A 44 -1.65 -15.42 -2.84
C ASP A 44 -1.78 -14.01 -3.45
N LEU A 45 -2.01 -12.99 -2.60
CA LEU A 45 -2.21 -11.62 -3.06
C LEU A 45 -0.91 -10.88 -3.26
N LEU A 46 -0.83 -10.19 -4.41
CA LEU A 46 0.24 -9.27 -4.73
C LEU A 46 -0.28 -7.84 -4.71
N TYR A 47 0.20 -7.02 -3.78
CA TYR A 47 0.09 -5.58 -3.88
C TYR A 47 1.31 -5.03 -4.62
N HIS A 48 1.08 -4.25 -5.68
CA HIS A 48 2.13 -3.57 -6.42
C HIS A 48 1.78 -2.10 -6.59
N GLN A 49 2.70 -1.22 -6.18
CA GLN A 49 2.58 0.22 -6.35
C GLN A 49 3.87 0.80 -6.91
N SER A 50 3.78 1.46 -8.05
CA SER A 50 4.82 2.34 -8.57
C SER A 50 4.63 3.77 -8.07
N PHE A 51 5.73 4.51 -7.96
CA PHE A 51 5.73 5.90 -7.59
C PHE A 51 6.39 6.74 -8.69
N PRO A 52 5.95 8.01 -8.90
CA PRO A 52 6.63 8.90 -9.81
C PRO A 52 8.06 9.18 -9.36
N ASP A 53 8.98 9.42 -10.30
CA ASP A 53 10.41 9.64 -10.03
C ASP A 53 10.69 10.79 -9.05
N VAL A 54 9.79 11.79 -8.98
CA VAL A 54 9.88 12.91 -8.04
C VAL A 54 9.72 12.46 -6.58
N ILE A 55 9.19 11.26 -6.33
CA ILE A 55 9.10 10.68 -4.98
C ILE A 55 10.24 9.68 -4.83
N THR A 56 11.24 10.08 -4.07
CA THR A 56 12.42 9.29 -3.80
C THR A 56 12.32 8.56 -2.47
N GLY A 57 13.10 7.50 -2.36
CA GLY A 57 13.30 6.79 -1.11
C GLY A 57 14.00 7.59 -0.03
N LYS A 58 14.08 7.02 1.19
CA LYS A 58 14.83 7.64 2.30
C LYS A 58 16.36 7.50 2.10
N ASP A 59 16.79 6.57 1.26
CA ASP A 59 18.17 6.12 1.01
C ASP A 59 18.31 5.47 -0.40
N GLU A 60 19.51 4.97 -0.76
CA GLU A 60 19.77 4.22 -2.01
C GLU A 60 18.84 3.00 -2.18
N ALA A 61 18.30 2.48 -1.07
CA ALA A 61 17.38 1.35 -1.06
C ALA A 61 15.95 1.70 -1.51
N GLY A 62 15.52 2.96 -1.43
CA GLY A 62 14.18 3.40 -1.84
C GLY A 62 13.21 3.70 -0.69
N PHE A 63 11.91 3.43 -0.90
CA PHE A 63 10.83 3.71 0.05
C PHE A 63 10.93 2.89 1.34
N SER A 64 10.75 3.48 2.52
CA SER A 64 10.57 2.68 3.73
C SER A 64 9.14 2.14 3.79
N VAL A 65 8.97 0.82 3.79
CA VAL A 65 7.66 0.16 3.82
C VAL A 65 7.48 -0.58 5.14
N ARG A 66 6.32 -0.41 5.77
CA ARG A 66 5.85 -1.24 6.87
C ARG A 66 4.54 -1.90 6.44
N ALA A 67 4.46 -3.21 6.57
CA ALA A 67 3.27 -3.99 6.25
C ALA A 67 2.80 -4.71 7.51
N GLU A 68 1.51 -4.65 7.79
CA GLU A 68 0.85 -5.51 8.77
C GLU A 68 0.56 -6.86 8.11
N GLY A 69 1.47 -7.81 8.31
CA GLY A 69 1.47 -9.07 7.58
C GLY A 69 2.06 -8.95 6.18
N GLY A 70 2.21 -10.10 5.53
CA GLY A 70 2.83 -10.21 4.21
C GLY A 70 4.34 -9.94 4.20
N ARG A 71 4.96 -10.24 3.06
CA ARG A 71 6.38 -10.07 2.80
C ARG A 71 6.60 -8.88 1.87
N VAL A 72 7.36 -7.91 2.35
CA VAL A 72 7.76 -6.73 1.57
C VAL A 72 8.88 -7.11 0.61
N ILE A 73 8.69 -6.79 -0.67
CA ILE A 73 9.69 -6.86 -1.72
C ILE A 73 9.87 -5.45 -2.26
N GLN A 74 10.98 -4.80 -1.88
CA GLN A 74 11.27 -3.43 -2.27
C GLN A 74 12.07 -3.38 -3.56
N ARG A 75 11.68 -2.47 -4.47
CA ARG A 75 12.41 -2.16 -5.70
C ARG A 75 12.58 -0.64 -5.82
N LYS A 76 13.57 -0.20 -6.61
CA LYS A 76 13.74 1.23 -6.91
C LYS A 76 12.47 1.74 -7.60
N GLY A 77 11.82 2.76 -7.04
CA GLY A 77 10.61 3.38 -7.60
C GLY A 77 9.31 2.58 -7.40
N ALA A 78 9.36 1.39 -6.79
CA ALA A 78 8.18 0.55 -6.60
C ALA A 78 8.20 -0.25 -5.30
N VAL A 79 7.01 -0.45 -4.73
CA VAL A 79 6.79 -1.29 -3.56
C VAL A 79 5.92 -2.46 -3.98
N ILE A 80 6.39 -3.66 -3.65
CA ILE A 80 5.64 -4.89 -3.80
C ILE A 80 5.45 -5.50 -2.41
N VAL A 81 4.25 -5.94 -2.09
CA VAL A 81 3.97 -6.71 -0.87
C VAL A 81 3.19 -7.95 -1.25
N VAL A 82 3.68 -9.11 -0.81
CA VAL A 82 3.03 -10.41 -1.03
C VAL A 82 2.33 -10.80 0.25
N PHE A 83 1.04 -11.13 0.18
CA PHE A 83 0.28 -11.68 1.31
C PHE A 83 -0.09 -13.13 0.97
N ASP A 84 0.35 -14.07 1.80
CA ASP A 84 -0.03 -15.47 1.64
C ASP A 84 -1.55 -15.63 1.85
N GLU A 85 -2.10 -14.92 2.85
CA GLU A 85 -3.54 -14.86 3.10
C GLU A 85 -3.97 -13.53 3.73
N ILE A 86 -5.16 -13.07 3.36
CA ILE A 86 -5.96 -12.08 4.11
C ILE A 86 -7.29 -12.76 4.48
N PRO A 87 -7.55 -13.05 5.77
CA PRO A 87 -8.75 -13.74 6.19
C PRO A 87 -10.05 -13.05 5.77
N ALA A 88 -11.15 -13.82 5.74
CA ALA A 88 -12.48 -13.31 5.49
C ALA A 88 -12.81 -12.15 6.44
N HIS A 89 -13.38 -11.07 5.88
CA HIS A 89 -13.74 -9.85 6.61
C HIS A 89 -12.58 -9.12 7.33
N ALA A 90 -11.32 -9.50 7.08
CA ALA A 90 -10.15 -8.87 7.68
C ALA A 90 -9.60 -7.70 6.84
N SER A 91 -8.70 -6.93 7.44
CA SER A 91 -7.97 -5.86 6.77
C SER A 91 -6.50 -5.88 7.14
N VAL A 92 -5.65 -5.51 6.19
CA VAL A 92 -4.21 -5.32 6.38
C VAL A 92 -3.85 -3.90 5.98
N ARG A 93 -2.84 -3.33 6.65
CA ARG A 93 -2.36 -1.97 6.35
C ARG A 93 -0.91 -1.95 5.94
N LEU A 94 -0.63 -1.06 4.99
CA LEU A 94 0.72 -0.71 4.56
C LEU A 94 0.97 0.76 4.85
N GLN A 95 2.14 1.06 5.39
CA GLN A 95 2.64 2.42 5.50
C GLN A 95 3.91 2.54 4.67
N ILE A 96 3.83 3.35 3.62
CA ILE A 96 4.94 3.60 2.70
C ILE A 96 5.42 5.02 2.95
N THR A 97 6.68 5.16 3.31
CA THR A 97 7.31 6.45 3.61
C THR A 97 8.40 6.74 2.58
N GLY A 98 8.29 7.88 1.92
CA GLY A 98 9.29 8.40 1.01
C GLY A 98 9.64 9.85 1.34
N ARG A 99 10.36 10.48 0.42
CA ARG A 99 10.60 11.91 0.38
C ARG A 99 10.30 12.43 -1.02
N ILE A 100 9.88 13.68 -1.10
CA ILE A 100 9.86 14.38 -2.39
C ILE A 100 11.33 14.72 -2.68
N GLY A 101 11.77 14.50 -3.92
CA GLY A 101 13.13 14.74 -4.39
C GLY A 101 13.63 16.15 -4.08
N ARG A 102 14.93 16.36 -4.28
CA ARG A 102 15.57 17.68 -4.16
C ARG A 102 15.46 18.44 -5.47
#